data_AF-A0A7Y8FK53-F1
#
_entry.id   AF-A0A7Y8FK53-F1
#
_cell.length_a   1.000
_cell.length_b   1.000
_cell.length_c   1.000
_cell.angle_alpha   90.00
_cell.angle_beta   90.00
_cell.angle_gamma   90.00
#
_symmetry.space_group_name_H-M   'P 1'
#
loop_
_entity.id
_entity.type
_entity.pdbx_description
1 polymer ?
#
loop_
_entity_poly.entity_id
_entity_poly.type
_entity_poly.pdbx_seq_one_letter_code
_entity_poly.pdbx_strand_id
1 'polypeptide(L)'
;VVSFKLEEGLSPPFKLTLELATHNAAIDFNRVLDLAGLFTLWRDETPVRHVHGLVSLFQQGDTGFRRTRYTAVVEPTLKRFDLRSNWRIFQAQTVPDIITSMLAEHKLTDIRSEICFEHQHREYCVQAGETDLDFIARLA
;
A
#
# COMPACT_ATOMS: atom_id res chain seq x y z
N VAL A 1 -10.32 4.96 -17.63
CA VAL A 1 -10.56 3.74 -16.82
C VAL A 1 -11.76 3.04 -17.42
N VAL A 2 -11.69 1.73 -17.60
CA VAL A 2 -12.78 0.89 -18.14
C VAL A 2 -13.65 0.38 -16.98
N SER A 3 -13.01 -0.17 -15.95
CA SER A 3 -13.64 -0.62 -14.72
C SER A 3 -12.67 -0.47 -13.55
N PHE A 4 -13.19 -0.47 -12.33
CA PHE A 4 -12.37 -0.51 -11.13
C PHE A 4 -13.05 -1.34 -10.04
N LYS A 5 -12.24 -1.91 -9.14
CA LYS A 5 -12.68 -2.58 -7.92
C LYS A 5 -11.82 -2.09 -6.77
N LEU A 6 -12.44 -1.47 -5.77
CA LEU A 6 -11.78 -1.04 -4.54
C LEU A 6 -12.18 -1.98 -3.40
N GLU A 7 -11.20 -2.64 -2.78
CA GLU A 7 -11.37 -3.47 -1.59
C GLU A 7 -10.68 -2.78 -0.42
N GLU A 8 -11.42 -2.50 0.65
CA GLU A 8 -10.92 -1.80 1.83
C GLU A 8 -11.61 -2.28 3.10
N GLY A 9 -10.94 -2.14 4.24
CA GLY A 9 -11.45 -2.51 5.55
C GLY A 9 -10.67 -1.83 6.66
N LEU A 10 -11.12 -1.99 7.90
CA LEU A 10 -10.38 -1.51 9.07
C LEU A 10 -9.22 -2.47 9.37
N SER A 11 -7.99 -1.93 9.33
CA SER A 11 -6.71 -2.61 9.59
C SER A 11 -5.97 -3.29 8.42
N PRO A 12 -6.59 -3.92 7.40
CA PRO A 12 -5.84 -4.37 6.23
C PRO A 12 -5.59 -3.22 5.25
N PRO A 13 -4.45 -3.22 4.53
CA PRO A 13 -4.21 -2.29 3.45
C PRO A 13 -5.27 -2.44 2.36
N PHE A 14 -5.77 -1.33 1.83
CA PHE A 14 -6.71 -1.36 0.71
C PHE A 14 -6.05 -1.89 -0.56
N LYS A 15 -6.87 -2.38 -1.49
CA LYS A 15 -6.45 -2.79 -2.83
C LYS A 15 -7.39 -2.22 -3.89
N LEU A 16 -6.85 -1.36 -4.76
CA LEU A 16 -7.58 -0.81 -5.90
C LEU A 16 -7.10 -1.49 -7.18
N THR A 17 -7.96 -2.30 -7.79
CA THR A 17 -7.70 -2.90 -9.11
C THR A 17 -8.36 -2.05 -10.18
N LEU A 18 -7.59 -1.65 -11.19
CA LEU A 18 -8.02 -0.82 -12.31
C LEU A 18 -7.88 -1.59 -13.62
N GLU A 19 -8.95 -1.59 -14.42
CA GLU A 19 -8.87 -1.94 -15.83
C GLU A 19 -8.79 -0.66 -16.67
N LEU A 20 -7.79 -0.58 -17.53
CA LEU A 20 -7.44 0.59 -18.30
C LEU A 20 -7.44 0.22 -19.79
N ALA A 21 -7.77 1.20 -20.63
CA ALA A 21 -7.64 1.07 -22.07
C ALA A 21 -7.02 2.34 -22.63
N THR A 22 -5.99 2.19 -23.45
CA THR A 22 -5.25 3.29 -24.06
C THR A 22 -4.98 3.00 -25.53
N HIS A 23 -4.74 4.04 -26.32
CA HIS A 23 -4.27 3.90 -27.71
C HIS A 23 -2.77 3.61 -27.79
N ASN A 24 -2.02 3.86 -26.71
CA ASN A 24 -0.59 3.55 -26.64
C ASN A 24 -0.39 2.09 -26.20
N ALA A 25 0.18 1.27 -27.07
CA ALA A 25 0.48 -0.13 -26.80
C ALA A 25 1.88 -0.39 -26.20
N ALA A 26 2.70 0.64 -26.07
CA ALA A 26 4.09 0.56 -25.61
C ALA A 26 4.34 1.51 -24.43
N ILE A 27 3.49 1.43 -23.40
CA ILE A 27 3.74 2.13 -22.15
C ILE A 27 5.00 1.56 -21.50
N ASP A 28 5.94 2.42 -21.14
CA ASP A 28 7.13 2.04 -20.38
C ASP A 28 6.74 1.74 -18.93
N PHE A 29 6.88 0.47 -18.54
CA PHE A 29 6.49 -0.02 -17.22
C PHE A 29 7.29 0.64 -16.10
N ASN A 30 8.54 1.05 -16.36
CA ASN A 30 9.39 1.72 -15.36
C ASN A 30 8.86 3.12 -15.00
N ARG A 31 8.01 3.69 -15.84
CA ARG A 31 7.36 4.99 -15.60
C ARG A 31 6.00 4.86 -14.91
N VAL A 32 5.62 3.65 -14.49
CA VAL A 32 4.32 3.37 -13.89
C VAL A 32 4.49 2.54 -12.63
N LEU A 33 5.19 1.41 -12.72
CA LEU A 33 5.38 0.48 -11.62
C LEU A 33 6.17 1.15 -10.49
N ASP A 34 5.73 0.91 -9.26
CA ASP A 34 6.33 1.42 -8.03
C ASP A 34 6.33 2.96 -7.89
N LEU A 35 5.58 3.65 -8.76
CA LEU A 35 5.33 5.09 -8.67
C LEU A 35 3.94 5.39 -8.12
N ALA A 36 3.77 6.63 -7.65
CA ALA A 36 2.51 7.10 -7.09
C ALA A 36 1.39 7.14 -8.13
N GLY A 37 0.23 6.62 -7.76
CA GLY A 37 -1.00 6.66 -8.53
C GLY A 37 -2.11 7.35 -7.74
N LEU A 38 -2.81 8.28 -8.39
CA LEU A 38 -3.98 8.95 -7.85
C LEU A 38 -5.21 8.57 -8.69
N PHE A 39 -6.17 7.92 -8.05
CA PHE A 39 -7.47 7.64 -8.64
C PHE A 39 -8.53 8.55 -8.03
N THR A 40 -9.18 9.36 -8.87
CA THR A 40 -10.24 10.28 -8.44
C THR A 40 -11.60 9.75 -8.86
N LEU A 41 -12.49 9.59 -7.88
CA LEU A 41 -13.89 9.29 -8.09
C LEU A 41 -14.65 10.61 -8.28
N TRP A 42 -15.35 10.71 -9.40
CA TRP A 42 -16.15 11.87 -9.77
C TRP A 42 -17.64 11.54 -9.65
N ARG A 43 -18.40 12.51 -9.16
CA ARG A 43 -19.86 12.54 -9.27
C ARG A 43 -20.21 13.82 -10.04
N ASP A 44 -20.66 13.64 -11.27
CA ASP A 44 -20.78 14.73 -12.24
C ASP A 44 -19.43 15.46 -12.37
N GLU A 45 -19.41 16.79 -12.21
CA GLU A 45 -18.21 17.63 -12.27
C GLU A 45 -17.51 17.80 -10.91
N THR A 46 -17.95 17.10 -9.86
CA THR A 46 -17.38 17.24 -8.52
C THR A 46 -16.53 16.02 -8.13
N PRO A 47 -15.24 16.20 -7.76
CA PRO A 47 -14.44 15.13 -7.21
C PRO A 47 -14.95 14.78 -5.81
N VAL A 48 -15.40 13.54 -5.61
CA VAL A 48 -15.99 13.10 -4.33
C VAL A 48 -15.03 12.31 -3.47
N ARG A 49 -14.01 11.68 -4.06
CA ARG A 49 -13.04 10.88 -3.32
C ARG A 49 -11.75 10.71 -4.11
N HIS A 50 -10.64 10.72 -3.39
CA HIS A 50 -9.31 10.40 -3.91
C HIS A 50 -8.80 9.11 -3.27
N VAL A 51 -8.28 8.20 -4.09
CA VAL A 51 -7.57 7.00 -3.64
C VAL A 51 -6.13 7.15 -4.12
N HIS A 52 -5.22 7.36 -3.16
CA HIS A 52 -3.81 7.58 -3.41
C HIS A 52 -3.01 6.39 -2.89
N GLY A 53 -2.08 5.91 -3.71
CA GLY A 53 -1.20 4.80 -3.36
C GLY A 53 -0.09 4.64 -4.39
N LEU A 54 0.55 3.49 -4.38
CA LEU A 54 1.61 3.12 -5.32
C LEU A 54 1.12 2.01 -6.24
N VAL A 55 1.58 2.02 -7.49
CA VAL A 55 1.26 0.95 -8.44
C VAL A 55 2.11 -0.28 -8.11
N SER A 56 1.53 -1.26 -7.44
CA SER A 56 2.21 -2.50 -7.04
C SER A 56 2.26 -3.55 -8.14
N LEU A 57 1.30 -3.51 -9.08
CA LEU A 57 1.26 -4.38 -10.25
C LEU A 57 0.81 -3.58 -11.46
N PHE A 58 1.49 -3.79 -12.58
CA PHE A 58 1.09 -3.26 -13.87
C PHE A 58 1.25 -4.37 -14.92
N GLN A 59 0.18 -4.65 -15.65
CA GLN A 59 0.13 -5.72 -16.64
C GLN A 59 -0.48 -5.19 -17.93
N GLN A 60 0.13 -5.55 -19.06
CA GLN A 60 -0.46 -5.36 -20.39
C GLN A 60 -1.29 -6.59 -20.74
N GLY A 61 -2.55 -6.37 -21.08
CA GLY A 61 -3.44 -7.38 -21.63
C GLY A 61 -3.48 -7.30 -23.16
N ASP A 62 -4.60 -7.75 -23.72
CA ASP A 62 -4.76 -7.81 -25.18
C ASP A 62 -4.64 -6.45 -25.85
N THR A 63 -3.89 -6.43 -26.96
CA THR A 63 -3.84 -5.33 -27.91
C THR A 63 -4.85 -5.59 -29.02
N GLY A 64 -5.98 -4.88 -28.96
CA GLY A 64 -6.95 -4.86 -30.05
C GLY A 64 -6.53 -3.91 -31.17
N PHE A 65 -7.37 -3.78 -32.20
CA PHE A 65 -7.07 -2.95 -33.39
C PHE A 65 -6.83 -1.45 -33.11
N ARG A 66 -7.43 -0.89 -32.06
CA ARG A 66 -7.32 0.55 -31.73
C ARG A 66 -6.86 0.83 -30.30
N ARG A 67 -6.98 -0.14 -29.40
CA ARG A 67 -6.71 0.05 -27.98
C ARG A 67 -6.05 -1.18 -27.37
N THR A 68 -5.09 -0.94 -26.50
CA THR A 68 -4.47 -1.94 -25.65
C THR A 68 -5.08 -1.84 -24.25
N ARG A 69 -5.42 -3.00 -23.69
CA ARG A 69 -5.89 -3.11 -22.31
C ARG A 69 -4.72 -3.21 -21.35
N TYR A 70 -4.82 -2.56 -20.20
CA TYR A 70 -3.86 -2.68 -19.11
C TYR A 70 -4.62 -2.92 -17.80
N THR A 71 -3.99 -3.66 -16.90
CA THR A 71 -4.45 -3.83 -15.52
C THR A 71 -3.42 -3.21 -14.60
N ALA A 72 -3.88 -2.36 -13.67
CA ALA A 72 -3.04 -1.77 -12.64
C ALA A 72 -3.62 -2.09 -11.26
N VAL A 73 -2.76 -2.39 -10.30
CA VAL A 73 -3.13 -2.50 -8.88
C VAL A 73 -2.46 -1.35 -8.14
N VAL A 74 -3.26 -0.58 -7.41
CA VAL A 74 -2.82 0.51 -6.55
C VAL A 74 -3.08 0.12 -5.10
N GLU A 75 -2.04 0.17 -4.29
CA GLU A 75 -2.04 -0.21 -2.87
C GLU A 75 -1.33 0.86 -2.03
N PRO A 76 -1.60 0.99 -0.72
CA PRO A 76 -0.90 1.95 0.12
C PRO A 76 0.58 1.59 0.24
N THR A 77 1.42 2.58 0.56
CA THR A 77 2.87 2.36 0.80
C THR A 77 3.14 1.30 1.85
N LEU A 78 2.26 1.18 2.84
CA LEU A 78 2.33 0.14 3.86
C LEU A 78 2.36 -1.28 3.27
N LYS A 79 1.73 -1.52 2.10
CA LYS A 79 1.72 -2.85 1.47
C LYS A 79 3.10 -3.34 1.04
N ARG A 80 4.08 -2.43 0.83
CA ARG A 80 5.48 -2.81 0.54
C ARG A 80 6.13 -3.59 1.70
N PHE A 81 5.61 -3.46 2.92
CA PHE A 81 6.14 -4.14 4.11
C PHE A 81 5.89 -5.66 4.05
N ASP A 82 4.98 -6.11 3.18
CA ASP A 82 4.71 -7.52 2.88
C ASP A 82 5.80 -8.16 2.00
N LEU A 83 6.64 -7.35 1.35
CA LEU A 83 7.71 -7.81 0.46
C LEU A 83 9.03 -8.08 1.19
N ARG A 84 9.06 -7.87 2.52
CA ARG A 84 10.25 -8.02 3.34
C ARG A 84 9.93 -8.77 4.63
N SER A 85 10.68 -9.83 4.88
CA SER A 85 10.74 -10.51 6.18
C SER A 85 12.05 -10.21 6.89
N ASN A 86 12.03 -10.19 8.22
CA ASN A 86 13.22 -9.92 9.02
C ASN A 86 13.26 -10.77 10.30
N TRP A 87 14.44 -10.79 10.91
CA TRP A 87 14.69 -11.32 12.25
C TRP A 87 15.23 -10.19 13.12
N ARG A 88 14.41 -9.68 14.05
CA ARG A 88 14.74 -8.50 14.84
C ARG A 88 14.32 -8.66 16.28
N ILE A 89 15.08 -8.03 17.17
CA ILE A 89 14.82 -7.99 18.60
C ILE A 89 14.60 -6.53 18.98
N PHE A 90 13.49 -6.26 19.67
CA PHE A 90 13.16 -4.99 20.29
C PHE A 90 13.18 -5.17 21.80
N GLN A 91 13.94 -4.34 22.50
CA GLN A 91 14.11 -4.41 23.96
C GLN A 91 13.70 -3.10 24.61
N ALA A 92 13.05 -3.20 25.76
CA ALA A 92 12.61 -2.07 26.59
C ALA A 92 11.80 -0.99 25.85
N GLN A 93 11.01 -1.37 24.83
CA GLN A 93 10.21 -0.47 24.00
C GLN A 93 8.72 -0.77 24.12
N THR A 94 7.88 0.24 23.95
CA THR A 94 6.42 0.05 23.85
C THR A 94 6.03 -0.44 22.45
N VAL A 95 4.83 -0.99 22.31
CA VAL A 95 4.31 -1.41 20.99
C VAL A 95 4.26 -0.24 19.99
N PRO A 96 3.70 0.93 20.34
CA PRO A 96 3.73 2.09 19.45
C PRO A 96 5.13 2.52 19.04
N ASP A 97 6.12 2.46 19.94
CA ASP A 97 7.51 2.82 19.61
C ASP A 97 8.10 1.86 18.57
N ILE A 98 7.86 0.55 18.74
CA ILE A 98 8.31 -0.48 17.80
C ILE A 98 7.71 -0.22 16.42
N ILE A 99 6.39 -0.05 16.34
CA ILE A 99 5.69 0.20 15.08
C ILE A 99 6.18 1.50 14.44
N THR A 100 6.32 2.58 15.22
CA THR A 100 6.78 3.89 14.71
C THR A 100 8.21 3.79 14.18
N SER A 101 9.11 3.10 14.87
CA SER A 101 10.49 2.87 14.39
C SER A 101 10.49 2.11 13.06
N MET A 102 9.67 1.07 12.94
CA MET A 102 9.59 0.31 11.69
C MET A 102 9.06 1.15 10.54
N LEU A 103 8.01 1.95 10.79
CA LEU A 103 7.46 2.83 9.76
C LEU A 103 8.48 3.90 9.31
N ALA A 104 9.27 4.44 10.25
CA ALA A 104 10.29 5.43 9.97
C ALA A 104 11.46 4.87 9.13
N GLU A 105 11.90 3.63 9.37
CA GLU A 105 12.93 2.98 8.56
C GLU A 105 12.58 2.91 7.07
N HIS A 106 11.30 2.72 6.76
CA HIS A 106 10.78 2.67 5.40
C HIS A 106 10.41 4.05 4.84
N LYS A 107 10.79 5.13 5.55
CA LYS A 107 10.53 6.53 5.17
C LYS A 107 9.04 6.81 4.94
N LEU A 108 8.16 6.10 5.65
CA LEU A 108 6.74 6.38 5.60
C LEU A 108 6.48 7.59 6.51
N THR A 109 6.24 8.75 5.91
CA THR A 109 6.14 10.03 6.64
C THR A 109 4.71 10.48 6.89
N ASP A 110 3.76 9.98 6.12
CA ASP A 110 2.34 10.34 6.22
C ASP A 110 1.62 9.42 7.23
N ILE A 111 1.89 9.64 8.51
CA ILE A 111 1.36 8.83 9.61
C ILE A 111 0.70 9.75 10.62
N ARG A 112 -0.50 9.39 11.06
CA ARG A 112 -1.18 10.00 12.19
C ARG A 112 -1.29 8.96 13.31
N SER A 113 -0.72 9.29 14.46
CA SER A 113 -0.79 8.45 15.65
C SER A 113 -1.89 8.97 16.57
N GLU A 114 -2.88 8.11 16.84
CA GLU A 114 -3.94 8.36 17.82
C GLU A 114 -4.01 7.17 18.77
N ILE A 115 -3.31 7.30 19.90
CA ILE A 115 -3.19 6.24 20.90
C ILE A 115 -4.07 6.60 22.09
N CYS A 116 -5.06 5.76 22.39
CA CYS A 116 -6.03 6.03 23.45
C CYS A 116 -5.54 5.62 24.85
N PHE A 117 -4.61 4.66 24.95
CA PHE A 117 -4.18 4.08 26.21
C PHE A 117 -2.66 4.00 26.28
N GLU A 118 -2.10 4.08 27.49
CA GLU A 118 -0.68 3.83 27.69
C GLU A 118 -0.35 2.36 27.41
N HIS A 119 0.71 2.14 26.62
CA HIS A 119 1.22 0.80 26.33
C HIS A 119 2.40 0.49 27.25
N GLN A 120 2.37 -0.69 27.86
CA GLN A 120 3.49 -1.15 28.70
C GLN A 120 4.75 -1.37 27.86
N HIS A 121 5.91 -1.09 28.47
CA HIS A 121 7.20 -1.45 27.89
C HIS A 121 7.33 -2.97 27.85
N ARG A 122 7.72 -3.49 26.69
CA ARG A 122 8.09 -4.90 26.54
C ARG A 122 9.57 -5.05 26.85
N GLU A 123 9.90 -5.88 27.82
CA GLU A 123 11.31 -6.23 28.10
C GLU A 123 11.98 -6.84 26.87
N TYR A 124 11.24 -7.69 26.15
CA TYR A 124 11.72 -8.40 24.98
C TYR A 124 10.58 -8.67 23.99
N CYS A 125 10.75 -8.27 22.73
CA CYS A 125 9.81 -8.52 21.64
C CYS A 125 10.58 -8.91 20.37
N VAL A 126 10.13 -9.94 19.66
CA VAL A 126 10.84 -10.49 18.50
C VAL A 126 9.94 -10.52 17.28
N GLN A 127 10.50 -10.09 16.15
CA GLN A 127 10.01 -10.42 14.81
C GLN A 127 10.80 -11.64 14.32
N ALA A 128 10.12 -12.76 14.08
CA ALA A 128 10.77 -14.05 13.84
C ALA A 128 10.48 -14.59 12.44
N GLY A 129 11.06 -13.97 11.41
CA GLY A 129 10.93 -14.42 10.02
C GLY A 129 9.59 -14.12 9.35
N GLU A 130 8.65 -13.50 10.06
CA GLU A 130 7.41 -12.95 9.50
C GLU A 130 7.68 -11.64 8.74
N THR A 131 6.75 -11.23 7.88
CA THR A 131 6.88 -9.97 7.13
C THR A 131 6.79 -8.76 8.05
N ASP A 132 7.33 -7.62 7.64
CA ASP A 132 7.19 -6.38 8.42
C ASP A 132 5.71 -6.01 8.58
N LEU A 133 4.88 -6.30 7.56
CA LEU A 133 3.43 -6.05 7.61
C LEU A 133 2.73 -6.98 8.60
N ASP A 134 3.02 -8.28 8.57
CA ASP A 134 2.45 -9.27 9.48
C ASP A 134 2.84 -8.98 10.94
N PHE A 135 4.10 -8.58 11.16
CA PHE A 135 4.56 -8.22 12.50
C PHE A 135 3.83 -7.00 13.06
N ILE A 136 3.65 -5.95 12.24
CA ILE A 136 2.87 -4.77 12.64
C ILE A 136 1.42 -5.17 12.94
N ALA A 137 0.80 -5.97 12.06
CA ALA A 137 -0.57 -6.43 12.24
C ALA A 137 -0.76 -7.32 13.47
N ARG A 138 0.27 -8.06 13.88
CA ARG A 138 0.27 -8.88 15.11
C ARG A 138 0.43 -8.04 16.38
N LEU A 139 1.05 -6.87 16.29
CA LEU A 139 1.30 -6.00 17.43
C LEU A 139 0.17 -4.98 17.68
N ALA A 140 -0.44 -4.47 16.61
CA ALA A 140 -1.52 -3.48 16.64
C ALA A 140 -2.84 -4.07 17.17
#